data_AF-A0A7Y5T2S3-F1
#
_entry.id   AF-A0A7Y5T2S3-F1
#
_cell.length_a   1.000
_cell.length_b   1.000
_cell.length_c   1.000
_cell.angle_alpha   90.00
_cell.angle_beta   90.00
_cell.angle_gamma   90.00
#
_symmetry.space_group_name_H-M   'P 1'
#
loop_
_entity.id
_entity.type
_entity.pdbx_description
1 polymer ?
#
loop_
_entity_poly.entity_id
_entity_poly.type
_entity_poly.pdbx_seq_one_letter_code
_entity_poly.pdbx_strand_id
1 'polypeptide(L)' 'MARVVVKTGQQPQKVGEGDSAKWICMCGLSASQPFCDGSHKKTRDEEPDKVYVYQADGSRTEVRS' A
#
# COMPACT_ATOMS: atom_id res chain seq x y z
N MET A 1 -3.22 -20.07 11.14
CA MET A 1 -2.35 -19.13 11.87
C MET A 1 -2.25 -17.86 11.05
N ALA A 2 -2.43 -16.69 11.66
CA ALA A 2 -2.22 -15.41 10.99
C ALA A 2 -0.75 -14.99 11.15
N ARG A 3 -0.24 -14.19 10.21
CA ARG A 3 1.10 -13.59 10.26
C ARG A 3 1.00 -12.10 10.01
N VAL A 4 1.84 -11.33 10.69
CA VAL A 4 2.02 -9.90 10.41
C VAL A 4 2.97 -9.77 9.22
N VAL A 5 2.58 -8.99 8.21
CA VAL A 5 3.41 -8.69 7.04
C VAL A 5 3.60 -7.17 6.99
N VAL A 6 4.86 -6.73 7.05
CA VAL A 6 5.21 -5.32 6.92
C VAL A 6 5.28 -4.95 5.43
N LYS A 7 4.59 -3.88 5.04
CA LYS A 7 4.62 -3.31 3.69
C LYS A 7 5.34 -1.96 3.76
N THR A 8 6.47 -1.84 3.06
CA THR A 8 7.28 -0.61 3.02
C THR A 8 7.16 0.14 1.69
N GLY A 9 6.60 -0.48 0.65
CA GLY A 9 6.44 0.16 -0.66
C GLY A 9 5.25 1.12 -0.66
N GLN A 10 5.48 2.40 -0.97
CA GLN A 10 4.42 3.43 -0.97
C GLN A 10 3.85 3.73 -2.36
N GLN A 11 4.39 3.13 -3.42
CA GLN A 11 4.04 3.41 -4.80
C GLN A 11 3.85 2.12 -5.59
N PRO A 12 2.98 2.11 -6.61
CA PRO A 12 2.81 0.93 -7.44
C PRO A 12 4.05 0.66 -8.30
N GLN A 13 4.33 -0.61 -8.55
CA GLN A 13 5.40 -1.02 -9.45
C GLN A 13 4.85 -1.18 -10.88
N LYS A 14 5.49 -0.55 -11.85
CA LYS A 14 5.20 -0.80 -13.26
C LYS A 14 5.75 -2.17 -13.65
N VAL A 15 4.92 -3.02 -14.25
CA VAL A 15 5.30 -4.33 -14.76
C VAL A 15 4.90 -4.41 -16.23
N GLY A 16 5.84 -4.81 -17.08
CA GLY A 16 5.67 -4.86 -18.53
C GLY A 16 6.06 -3.57 -19.25
N GLU A 17 5.94 -3.61 -20.57
CA GLU A 17 6.43 -2.56 -21.47
C GLU A 17 5.31 -2.03 -22.39
N GLY A 18 5.51 -0.81 -22.90
CA GLY A 18 4.56 -0.13 -23.78
C GLY A 18 3.16 0.03 -23.16
N ASP A 19 2.14 0.00 -24.02
CA ASP A 19 0.72 0.18 -23.66
C ASP A 19 0.14 -1.00 -22.88
N SER A 20 0.84 -2.13 -22.87
CA SER A 20 0.44 -3.33 -22.14
C SER A 20 0.84 -3.30 -20.65
N ALA A 21 1.65 -2.32 -20.25
CA ALA A 21 2.16 -2.20 -18.90
C ALA A 21 1.04 -2.10 -17.85
N LYS A 22 1.24 -2.80 -16.74
CA LYS A 22 0.33 -2.80 -15.59
C LYS A 22 1.00 -2.19 -14.37
N TRP A 23 0.18 -1.61 -13.50
CA TRP A 23 0.63 -1.06 -12.22
C TRP A 23 0.21 -2.00 -11.10
N ILE A 24 1.20 -2.59 -10.43
CA ILE A 24 1.00 -3.55 -9.34
C ILE A 24 1.05 -2.82 -8.00
N CYS A 25 0.07 -3.09 -7.15
CA CYS A 25 -0.01 -2.52 -5.81
C CYS A 25 1.15 -3.00 -4.94
N MET A 26 1.93 -2.06 -4.40
CA MET A 26 2.96 -2.36 -3.38
C MET A 26 2.60 -1.82 -2.00
N CYS A 27 1.65 -0.87 -1.91
CA CYS A 27 1.23 -0.25 -0.64
C CYS A 27 0.32 -1.13 0.23
N GLY A 28 -0.29 -2.17 -0.35
CA GLY A 28 -1.17 -3.09 0.39
C GLY A 28 -2.57 -2.57 0.68
N LEU A 29 -2.93 -1.37 0.22
CA LEU A 29 -4.24 -0.73 0.49
C LEU A 29 -5.23 -0.80 -0.69
N SER A 30 -4.84 -1.39 -1.82
CA SER A 30 -5.71 -1.48 -2.99
C SER A 30 -6.89 -2.42 -2.73
N ALA A 31 -8.10 -2.01 -3.12
CA ALA A 31 -9.27 -2.87 -3.13
C ALA A 31 -9.31 -3.81 -4.35
N SER A 32 -8.48 -3.54 -5.37
CA SER A 32 -8.40 -4.31 -6.62
C SER A 32 -7.10 -5.09 -6.78
N GLN A 33 -6.51 -5.55 -5.68
CA GLN A 33 -5.26 -6.32 -5.72
C GLN A 33 -5.36 -7.50 -6.71
N PRO A 34 -4.28 -7.78 -7.49
CA PRO A 34 -2.92 -7.23 -7.34
C PRO A 34 -2.70 -5.85 -7.96
N PHE A 35 -3.70 -5.27 -8.62
CA PHE A 35 -3.55 -4.02 -9.36
C PHE A 35 -3.64 -2.79 -8.46
N CYS A 36 -3.04 -1.70 -8.92
CA CYS A 36 -3.16 -0.40 -8.28
C CYS A 36 -4.49 0.27 -8.66
N ASP A 37 -5.27 0.66 -7.65
CA ASP A 37 -6.49 1.48 -7.77
C ASP A 37 -6.29 2.96 -7.40
N GLY A 38 -5.08 3.34 -6.99
CA GLY A 38 -4.75 4.68 -6.52
C GLY A 38 -4.80 4.87 -5.00
N SER A 39 -5.15 3.84 -4.22
CA SER A 39 -5.19 3.88 -2.75
C SER A 39 -3.82 4.20 -2.12
N HIS A 40 -2.72 3.99 -2.84
CA HIS A 40 -1.37 4.39 -2.42
C HIS A 40 -1.24 5.90 -2.13
N LYS A 41 -2.17 6.74 -2.60
CA LYS A 41 -2.17 8.18 -2.25
C LYS A 41 -2.33 8.42 -0.74
N LYS A 42 -2.95 7.48 -0.01
CA LYS A 42 -3.15 7.53 1.45
C LYS A 42 -1.87 7.30 2.25
N THR A 43 -0.78 6.86 1.61
CA THR A 43 0.50 6.56 2.26
C THR A 43 1.53 7.68 2.03
N ARG A 44 1.17 8.77 1.32
CA ARG A 44 2.12 9.82 0.90
C ARG A 44 2.59 10.72 2.05
N ASP A 45 1.81 10.79 3.12
CA ASP A 45 2.06 11.60 4.30
C ASP A 45 2.48 10.73 5.50
N GLU A 46 2.82 9.47 5.27
CA GLU A 46 3.45 8.62 6.28
C GLU A 46 4.86 9.13 6.59
N GLU A 47 5.19 9.17 7.88
CA GLU A 47 6.52 9.55 8.33
C GLU A 47 7.48 8.35 8.27
N PRO A 48 8.78 8.53 7.94
CA PRO A 48 9.74 7.45 7.66
C PRO A 48 9.95 6.42 8.79
N ASP A 49 9.63 6.78 10.04
CA ASP A 49 9.89 5.97 11.23
C ASP A 49 8.62 5.58 12.00
N LYS A 50 7.45 5.77 11.38
CA LYS A 50 6.16 5.46 11.99
C LYS A 50 5.52 4.24 11.34
N VAL A 51 4.88 3.40 12.16
CA VAL A 51 4.10 2.28 11.68
C VAL A 51 2.62 2.65 11.74
N TYR A 52 1.92 2.48 10.64
CA TYR A 52 0.48 2.73 10.57
C TYR A 52 -0.27 1.42 10.38
N VAL A 53 -1.36 1.26 11.13
CA VAL A 53 -2.34 0.20 10.90
C VAL A 53 -3.57 0.81 10.24
N TYR A 54 -3.91 0.28 9.08
CA TYR A 54 -5.10 0.67 8.32
C TYR A 54 -6.26 -0.28 8.66
N GLN A 55 -7.35 0.29 9.14
CA GLN A 55 -8.54 -0.43 9.56
C GLN A 55 -9.54 -0.57 8.41
N ALA A 56 -10.46 -1.53 8.52
CA ALA A 56 -11.45 -1.81 7.47
C ALA A 56 -12.45 -0.65 7.23
N ASP A 57 -12.64 0.22 8.22
CA ASP A 57 -13.46 1.43 8.11
C ASP A 57 -12.74 2.59 7.40
N GLY A 58 -11.49 2.38 6.97
CA GLY A 58 -10.66 3.36 6.30
C GLY A 58 -9.91 4.31 7.25
N SER A 59 -10.09 4.17 8.56
CA SER A 59 -9.26 4.87 9.55
C SER A 59 -7.83 4.31 9.57
N ARG A 60 -6.87 5.16 9.96
CA ARG A 60 -5.49 4.74 10.22
C ARG A 60 -5.10 5.11 11.64
N THR A 61 -4.32 4.25 12.28
CA THR A 61 -3.77 4.49 13.62
C THR A 61 -2.26 4.33 13.58
N GLU A 62 -1.53 5.29 14.13
CA GLU A 62 -0.11 5.14 14.40
C GLU A 62 0.07 4.10 15.52
N VAL A 63 0.81 3.04 15.24
CA VAL A 63 1.23 2.06 16.23
C VAL A 63 2.67 2.40 16.58
N ARG A 64 2.91 2.67 17.87
CA ARG A 64 4.24 3.03 18.41
C ARG A 64 5.33 2.12 17.82
N SER A 65 6.41 2.77 17.35
CA SER A 65 7.72 2.16 17.14
C SER A 65 8.24 1.49 18.40
#